data_AF-A0A132GY41-F1
#
_entry.id   AF-A0A132GY41-F1
#
_cell.length_a   1.000
_cell.length_b   1.000
_cell.length_c   1.000
_cell.angle_alpha   90.00
_cell.angle_beta   90.00
_cell.angle_gamma   90.00
#
_symmetry.space_group_name_H-M   'P 1'
#
loop_
_entity.id
_entity.type
_entity.pdbx_description
1 polymer ?
#
loop_
_entity_poly.entity_id
_entity_poly.type
_entity_poly.pdbx_seq_one_letter_code
_entity_poly.pdbx_strand_id
1 'polypeptide(L)'
;MDAFLTDFKGDKEKCSSHIYNIISCFEFLSKTSNEITKFYDTYNKQVISCCEQWNAELNAFKEWNMQQNDESIKRIVGLWAAGLIVKNNSVRTHEKLVNDMIQLRSEDSNIAPVLIRMRTIIQQRKALSNGYATVFDNISKNIDFSLDQLSTASAFFADKNSYKKARVGCIN
;
A
#
# COMPACT_ATOMS: atom_id res chain seq x y z
N MET A 1 0.95 -7.67 18.87
CA MET A 1 1.45 -6.27 18.79
C MET A 1 0.80 -5.59 19.97
N ASP A 2 1.32 -5.88 21.16
CA ASP A 2 0.55 -5.80 22.41
C ASP A 2 1.19 -4.82 23.37
N ALA A 3 0.32 -3.96 23.92
CA ALA A 3 0.52 -3.00 25.01
C ALA A 3 1.63 -1.96 24.81
N PHE A 4 1.30 -0.85 24.13
CA PHE A 4 2.22 0.29 23.99
C PHE A 4 2.10 1.35 25.09
N LEU A 5 1.12 1.27 25.99
CA LEU A 5 0.87 2.33 26.97
C LEU A 5 0.35 1.80 28.30
N THR A 6 0.91 2.33 29.39
CA THR A 6 0.44 2.14 30.76
C THR A 6 -0.18 3.44 31.27
N ASP A 7 -1.46 3.37 31.62
CA ASP A 7 -2.17 4.42 32.36
C ASP A 7 -1.74 4.36 33.84
N PHE A 8 -0.84 5.25 34.25
CA PHE A 8 -0.44 5.38 35.65
C PHE A 8 -1.22 6.51 36.35
N LYS A 9 -1.63 6.30 37.62
CA LYS A 9 -2.52 7.19 38.38
C LYS A 9 -1.76 7.92 39.49
N GLY A 10 -1.30 9.13 39.18
CA GLY A 10 -0.76 10.09 40.17
C GLY A 10 0.05 11.19 39.50
N ASP A 11 0.21 12.37 40.11
CA ASP A 11 0.93 13.48 39.46
C ASP A 11 2.44 13.17 39.23
N LYS A 12 3.07 12.38 40.12
CA LYS A 12 4.43 11.83 39.95
C LYS A 12 4.50 10.86 38.76
N GLU A 13 3.50 10.00 38.68
CA GLU A 13 3.32 8.95 37.66
C GLU A 13 2.99 9.50 36.27
N LYS A 14 2.30 10.65 36.18
CA LYS A 14 2.01 11.35 34.91
C LYS A 14 3.27 11.85 34.21
N CYS A 15 4.23 12.40 34.96
CA CYS A 15 5.49 12.87 34.36
C CYS A 15 6.29 11.70 33.76
N SER A 16 6.43 10.61 34.51
CA SER A 16 7.07 9.38 34.02
C SER A 16 6.32 8.76 32.84
N SER A 17 4.98 8.77 32.85
CA SER A 17 4.14 8.32 31.73
C SER A 17 4.37 9.18 30.47
N HIS A 18 4.38 10.51 30.58
CA HIS A 18 4.66 11.37 29.43
C HIS A 18 6.08 11.19 28.88
N ILE A 19 7.10 11.05 29.74
CA ILE A 19 8.49 10.76 29.29
C ILE A 19 8.54 9.41 28.58
N TYR A 20 7.93 8.38 29.15
CA TYR A 20 7.86 7.05 28.55
C TYR A 20 7.17 7.11 27.18
N ASN A 21 5.97 7.73 27.11
CA ASN A 21 5.21 7.86 25.86
C ASN A 21 6.01 8.62 24.80
N ILE A 22 6.74 9.68 25.16
CA ILE A 22 7.62 10.40 24.24
C ILE A 22 8.70 9.47 23.68
N ILE A 23 9.45 8.77 24.56
CA ILE A 23 10.52 7.85 24.15
C ILE A 23 9.96 6.76 23.23
N SER A 24 8.86 6.12 23.62
CA SER A 24 8.20 5.08 22.85
C SER A 24 7.70 5.59 21.49
N CYS A 25 7.17 6.82 21.41
CA CYS A 25 6.78 7.43 20.13
C CYS A 25 7.98 7.72 19.23
N PHE A 26 9.10 8.22 19.79
CA PHE A 26 10.32 8.46 19.01
C PHE A 26 10.92 7.16 18.47
N GLU A 27 10.99 6.11 19.29
CA GLU A 27 11.45 4.78 18.87
C GLU A 27 10.57 4.21 17.76
N PHE A 28 9.25 4.31 17.92
CA PHE A 28 8.28 3.91 16.91
C PHE A 28 8.50 4.66 15.59
N LEU A 29 8.47 6.00 15.61
CA LEU A 29 8.60 6.83 14.41
C LEU A 29 9.94 6.60 13.68
N SER A 30 11.03 6.43 14.43
CA SER A 30 12.36 6.11 13.88
C SER A 30 12.36 4.76 13.16
N LYS A 31 11.75 3.73 13.76
CA LYS A 31 11.62 2.40 13.15
C LYS A 31 10.72 2.45 11.91
N THR A 32 9.58 3.12 12.01
CA THR A 32 8.59 3.23 10.93
C THR A 32 9.14 3.94 9.70
N SER A 33 9.98 4.97 9.86
CA SER A 33 10.64 5.66 8.73
C SER A 33 11.46 4.70 7.86
N ASN A 34 12.25 3.82 8.50
CA ASN A 34 13.04 2.80 7.80
C ASN A 34 12.16 1.71 7.16
N GLU A 35 11.05 1.35 7.81
CA GLU A 35 10.12 0.36 7.29
C GLU A 35 9.32 0.86 6.09
N ILE A 36 8.87 2.13 6.07
CA ILE A 36 8.15 2.74 4.95
C ILE A 36 8.97 2.63 3.66
N THR A 37 10.27 2.96 3.72
CA THR A 37 11.16 2.91 2.55
C THR A 37 11.25 1.49 2.01
N LYS A 38 11.44 0.50 2.89
CA LYS A 38 11.49 -0.92 2.51
C LYS A 38 10.17 -1.43 1.94
N PHE A 39 9.04 -1.02 2.52
CA PHE A 39 7.71 -1.38 2.01
C PHE A 39 7.49 -0.81 0.61
N TYR A 40 7.84 0.46 0.41
CA TYR A 40 7.71 1.13 -0.89
C TYR A 40 8.62 0.49 -1.96
N ASP A 41 9.86 0.18 -1.63
CA ASP A 41 10.79 -0.50 -2.53
C ASP A 41 10.29 -1.89 -2.92
N THR A 42 9.79 -2.66 -1.94
CA THR A 42 9.22 -3.99 -2.20
C THR A 42 7.99 -3.90 -3.08
N TYR A 43 7.07 -2.97 -2.77
CA TYR A 43 5.87 -2.73 -3.56
C TYR A 43 6.22 -2.36 -5.00
N ASN A 44 7.15 -1.43 -5.20
CA ASN A 44 7.57 -1.03 -6.55
C ASN A 44 8.19 -2.18 -7.33
N LYS A 45 9.05 -2.99 -6.71
CA LYS A 45 9.62 -4.18 -7.37
C LYS A 45 8.53 -5.17 -7.79
N GLN A 46 7.53 -5.40 -6.96
CA GLN A 46 6.40 -6.28 -7.28
C GLN A 46 5.52 -5.70 -8.40
N VAL A 47 5.26 -4.39 -8.39
CA VAL A 47 4.53 -3.70 -9.46
C VAL A 47 5.29 -3.77 -10.79
N ILE A 48 6.60 -3.54 -10.78
CA ILE A 48 7.44 -3.66 -11.98
C ILE A 48 7.39 -5.09 -12.52
N SER A 49 7.52 -6.10 -11.66
CA SER A 49 7.42 -7.51 -12.06
C SER A 49 6.06 -7.83 -12.71
N CYS A 50 4.95 -7.35 -12.15
CA CYS A 50 3.63 -7.51 -12.77
C CYS A 50 3.55 -6.82 -14.15
N CYS A 51 4.18 -5.65 -14.31
CA CYS A 51 4.25 -4.95 -15.60
C CYS A 51 5.10 -5.72 -16.63
N GLU A 52 6.20 -6.33 -16.21
CA GLU A 52 7.05 -7.16 -17.07
C GLU A 52 6.32 -8.43 -17.52
N GLN A 53 5.64 -9.13 -16.61
CA GLN A 53 4.80 -10.28 -16.93
C GLN A 53 3.67 -9.91 -17.90
N TRP A 54 3.02 -8.78 -17.65
CA TRP A 54 1.99 -8.25 -18.54
C TRP A 54 2.52 -7.98 -19.94
N ASN A 55 3.70 -7.35 -20.05
CA ASN A 55 4.36 -7.10 -21.33
C ASN A 55 4.76 -8.40 -22.05
N ALA A 56 5.21 -9.41 -21.32
CA ALA A 56 5.55 -10.71 -21.89
C ALA A 56 4.32 -11.41 -22.49
N GLU A 57 3.23 -11.49 -21.73
CA GLU A 57 1.96 -12.07 -22.24
C GLU A 57 1.40 -11.26 -23.42
N LEU A 58 1.57 -9.94 -23.38
CA LEU A 58 1.18 -9.07 -24.49
C LEU A 58 1.99 -9.36 -25.76
N ASN A 59 3.28 -9.59 -25.64
CA ASN A 59 4.11 -9.93 -26.79
C ASN A 59 3.73 -11.30 -27.36
N ALA A 60 3.49 -12.29 -26.49
CA ALA A 60 2.97 -13.60 -26.91
C ALA A 60 1.62 -13.49 -27.64
N PHE A 61 0.72 -12.64 -27.16
CA PHE A 61 -0.54 -12.35 -27.84
C PHE A 61 -0.34 -11.72 -29.22
N LYS A 62 0.57 -10.75 -29.33
CA LYS A 62 0.89 -10.08 -30.61
C LYS A 62 1.48 -11.06 -31.62
N GLU A 63 2.43 -11.88 -31.21
CA GLU A 63 3.08 -12.89 -32.06
C GLU A 63 2.05 -13.88 -32.60
N TRP A 64 1.16 -14.39 -31.74
CA TRP A 64 0.04 -15.23 -32.15
C TRP A 64 -0.89 -14.51 -33.14
N ASN A 65 -1.24 -13.24 -32.87
CA ASN A 65 -2.11 -12.46 -33.75
C ASN A 65 -1.50 -12.18 -35.13
N MET A 66 -0.20 -11.96 -35.24
CA MET A 66 0.46 -11.74 -36.55
C MET A 66 0.33 -12.95 -37.48
N GLN A 67 0.01 -14.12 -36.94
CA GLN A 67 -0.23 -15.36 -37.69
C GLN A 67 -1.71 -15.56 -38.06
N GLN A 68 -2.62 -14.70 -37.57
CA GLN A 68 -4.07 -14.84 -37.74
C GLN A 68 -4.62 -13.67 -38.57
N ASN A 69 -5.47 -13.96 -39.56
CA ASN A 69 -6.05 -12.94 -40.46
C ASN A 69 -7.52 -12.64 -40.10
N ASP A 70 -7.79 -12.36 -38.83
CA ASP A 70 -9.16 -12.23 -38.30
C ASP A 70 -9.46 -10.82 -37.77
N GLU A 71 -10.50 -10.21 -38.34
CA GLU A 71 -11.01 -8.85 -38.08
C GLU A 71 -11.34 -8.60 -36.59
N SER A 72 -11.83 -9.62 -35.90
CA SER A 72 -12.16 -9.50 -34.47
C SER A 72 -10.92 -9.50 -33.58
N ILE A 73 -9.78 -10.02 -34.05
CA ILE A 73 -8.48 -9.86 -33.36
C ILE A 73 -7.93 -8.45 -33.57
N LYS A 74 -8.06 -7.87 -34.78
CA LYS A 74 -7.70 -6.45 -35.01
C LYS A 74 -8.45 -5.51 -34.06
N ARG A 75 -9.72 -5.80 -33.79
CA ARG A 75 -10.54 -5.04 -32.84
C ARG A 75 -10.06 -5.19 -31.40
N ILE A 76 -9.65 -6.39 -31.00
CA ILE A 76 -9.01 -6.63 -29.70
C ILE A 76 -7.70 -5.82 -29.59
N VAL A 77 -6.81 -5.92 -30.58
CA VAL A 77 -5.55 -5.18 -30.63
C VAL A 77 -5.77 -3.65 -30.59
N GLY A 78 -6.83 -3.15 -31.25
CA GLY A 78 -7.21 -1.74 -31.19
C GLY A 78 -7.65 -1.28 -29.80
N LEU A 79 -8.47 -2.07 -29.11
CA LEU A 79 -8.86 -1.80 -27.71
C LEU A 79 -7.63 -1.81 -26.79
N TRP A 80 -6.66 -2.70 -27.04
CA TRP A 80 -5.40 -2.80 -26.30
C TRP A 80 -4.47 -1.60 -26.48
N ALA A 81 -4.24 -1.17 -27.72
CA ALA A 81 -3.40 -0.03 -28.02
C ALA A 81 -3.95 1.25 -27.34
N ALA A 82 -5.28 1.39 -27.30
CA ALA A 82 -5.94 2.47 -26.57
C ALA A 82 -5.73 2.37 -25.04
N GLY A 83 -5.73 1.16 -24.48
CA GLY A 83 -5.47 0.93 -23.04
C GLY A 83 -4.03 1.24 -22.61
N LEU A 84 -3.04 0.94 -23.44
CA LEU A 84 -1.61 1.25 -23.22
C LEU A 84 -1.28 2.75 -23.31
N ILE A 85 -2.07 3.53 -24.06
CA ILE A 85 -1.89 4.98 -24.19
C ILE A 85 -2.37 5.73 -22.94
N VAL A 86 -3.20 5.09 -22.09
CA VAL A 86 -3.57 5.65 -20.80
C VAL A 86 -2.39 5.52 -19.85
N LYS A 87 -1.54 6.57 -19.80
CA LYS A 87 -0.45 6.75 -18.81
C LYS A 87 -0.85 6.45 -17.36
N ASN A 88 -2.15 6.52 -17.06
CA ASN A 88 -2.70 6.00 -15.82
C ASN A 88 -2.87 4.49 -15.93
N ASN A 89 -1.85 3.82 -15.42
CA ASN A 89 -1.67 2.43 -15.02
C ASN A 89 -2.82 1.83 -14.19
N SER A 90 -4.07 2.07 -14.60
CA SER A 90 -5.29 1.75 -13.86
C SER A 90 -5.60 0.28 -14.03
N VAL A 91 -5.51 -0.45 -12.92
CA VAL A 91 -5.90 -1.86 -12.82
C VAL A 91 -7.33 -2.08 -13.35
N ARG A 92 -8.21 -1.09 -13.19
CA ARG A 92 -9.59 -1.10 -13.68
C ARG A 92 -9.67 -1.09 -15.21
N THR A 93 -8.78 -0.35 -15.88
CA THR A 93 -8.73 -0.30 -17.36
C THR A 93 -8.26 -1.65 -17.92
N HIS A 94 -7.21 -2.23 -17.34
CA HIS A 94 -6.71 -3.55 -17.74
C HIS A 94 -7.72 -4.67 -17.47
N GLU A 95 -8.44 -4.62 -16.35
CA GLU A 95 -9.51 -5.57 -16.02
C GLU A 95 -10.65 -5.55 -17.04
N LYS A 96 -11.18 -4.35 -17.34
CA LYS A 96 -12.25 -4.22 -18.33
C LYS A 96 -11.81 -4.81 -19.66
N LEU A 97 -10.61 -4.44 -20.10
CA LEU A 97 -10.04 -4.90 -21.35
C LEU A 97 -9.97 -6.44 -21.42
N VAL A 98 -9.37 -7.10 -20.42
CA VAL A 98 -9.24 -8.56 -20.37
C VAL A 98 -10.60 -9.26 -20.33
N ASN A 99 -11.59 -8.69 -19.65
CA ASN A 99 -12.94 -9.23 -19.65
C ASN A 99 -13.62 -9.11 -21.02
N ASP A 100 -13.47 -7.96 -21.69
CA ASP A 100 -14.00 -7.74 -23.05
C ASP A 100 -13.39 -8.76 -24.04
N MET A 101 -12.10 -9.06 -23.91
CA MET A 101 -11.45 -10.09 -24.74
C MET A 101 -11.92 -11.51 -24.47
N ILE A 102 -12.10 -11.86 -23.19
CA ILE A 102 -12.56 -13.20 -22.83
C ILE A 102 -13.98 -13.41 -23.36
N GLN A 103 -14.83 -12.39 -23.34
CA GLN A 103 -16.15 -12.45 -23.98
C GLN A 103 -16.08 -12.64 -25.51
N LEU A 104 -15.06 -12.09 -26.17
CA LEU A 104 -14.91 -12.21 -27.63
C LEU A 104 -14.27 -13.54 -28.08
N ARG A 105 -13.54 -14.24 -27.20
CA ARG A 105 -12.63 -15.34 -27.58
C ARG A 105 -12.55 -16.49 -26.56
N SER A 106 -13.54 -16.69 -25.69
CA SER A 106 -13.47 -17.72 -24.63
C SER A 106 -13.26 -19.15 -25.12
N GLU A 107 -13.56 -19.44 -26.39
CA GLU A 107 -13.56 -20.78 -26.97
C GLU A 107 -12.32 -21.09 -27.83
N ASP A 108 -11.47 -20.10 -28.12
CA ASP A 108 -10.24 -20.33 -28.89
C ASP A 108 -9.16 -20.94 -27.99
N SER A 109 -8.87 -22.22 -28.22
CA SER A 109 -7.94 -23.02 -27.42
C SER A 109 -6.51 -22.49 -27.38
N ASN A 110 -6.12 -21.67 -28.36
CA ASN A 110 -4.77 -21.12 -28.45
C ASN A 110 -4.62 -19.82 -27.65
N ILE A 111 -5.68 -19.02 -27.55
CA ILE A 111 -5.65 -17.69 -26.92
C ILE A 111 -6.20 -17.68 -25.49
N ALA A 112 -7.13 -18.60 -25.17
CA ALA A 112 -7.71 -18.70 -23.84
C ALA A 112 -6.66 -18.82 -22.73
N PRO A 113 -5.55 -19.59 -22.87
CA PRO A 113 -4.49 -19.63 -21.86
C PRO A 113 -3.81 -18.27 -21.61
N VAL A 114 -3.57 -17.48 -22.67
CA VAL A 114 -2.95 -16.14 -22.56
C VAL A 114 -3.89 -15.19 -21.82
N LEU A 115 -5.18 -15.18 -22.18
CA LEU A 115 -6.19 -14.33 -21.53
C LEU A 115 -6.40 -14.69 -20.06
N ILE A 116 -6.34 -15.99 -19.72
CA ILE A 116 -6.37 -16.46 -18.32
C ILE A 116 -5.15 -15.94 -17.55
N ARG A 117 -3.94 -16.04 -18.11
CA ARG A 117 -2.72 -15.53 -17.45
C ARG A 117 -2.76 -14.02 -17.26
N MET A 118 -3.24 -13.27 -18.25
CA MET A 118 -3.45 -11.82 -18.13
C MET A 118 -4.45 -11.46 -17.02
N ARG A 119 -5.56 -12.21 -16.90
CA ARG A 119 -6.52 -12.04 -15.79
C ARG A 119 -5.86 -12.30 -14.44
N THR A 120 -5.03 -13.34 -14.33
CA THR A 120 -4.28 -13.64 -13.10
C THR A 120 -3.35 -12.49 -12.71
N ILE A 121 -2.61 -11.91 -13.67
CA ILE A 121 -1.72 -10.77 -13.42
C ILE A 121 -2.52 -9.57 -12.89
N ILE A 122 -3.70 -9.30 -13.44
CA ILE A 122 -4.59 -8.23 -12.96
C ILE A 122 -5.05 -8.49 -11.52
N GLN A 123 -5.45 -9.73 -11.20
CA GLN A 123 -5.87 -10.10 -9.85
C GLN A 123 -4.72 -9.99 -8.84
N GLN A 124 -3.51 -10.42 -9.21
CA GLN A 124 -2.31 -10.24 -8.40
C GLN A 124 -2.05 -8.75 -8.12
N ARG A 125 -2.12 -7.91 -9.16
CA ARG A 125 -1.92 -6.46 -9.02
C ARG A 125 -2.97 -5.81 -8.12
N LYS A 126 -4.23 -6.26 -8.16
CA LYS A 126 -5.28 -5.81 -7.22
C LYS A 126 -4.96 -6.21 -5.79
N ALA A 127 -4.62 -7.48 -5.57
CA ALA A 127 -4.31 -7.99 -4.24
C ALA A 127 -3.11 -7.25 -3.63
N LEU A 128 -2.06 -7.02 -4.42
CA LEU A 128 -0.91 -6.20 -4.04
C LEU A 128 -1.32 -4.78 -3.65
N SER A 129 -2.07 -4.08 -4.51
CA SER A 129 -2.52 -2.71 -4.22
C SER A 129 -3.36 -2.63 -2.93
N ASN A 130 -4.28 -3.58 -2.71
CA ASN A 130 -5.13 -3.59 -1.52
C ASN A 130 -4.36 -3.94 -0.24
N GLY A 131 -3.44 -4.90 -0.32
CA GLY A 131 -2.59 -5.30 0.80
C GLY A 131 -1.71 -4.14 1.25
N TYR A 132 -1.04 -3.47 0.31
CA TYR A 132 -0.19 -2.32 0.62
C TYR A 132 -0.99 -1.08 1.04
N ALA A 133 -2.18 -0.85 0.47
CA ALA A 133 -3.07 0.22 0.95
C ALA A 133 -3.38 0.03 2.44
N THR A 134 -3.72 -1.19 2.87
CA THR A 134 -3.99 -1.49 4.29
C THR A 134 -2.76 -1.25 5.18
N VAL A 135 -1.57 -1.64 4.71
CA VAL A 135 -0.31 -1.40 5.43
C VAL A 135 -0.04 0.10 5.60
N PHE A 136 -0.15 0.88 4.53
CA PHE A 136 0.05 2.33 4.59
C PHE A 136 -1.00 3.03 5.46
N ASP A 137 -2.26 2.58 5.41
CA ASP A 137 -3.35 3.11 6.24
C ASP A 137 -3.07 2.90 7.74
N ASN A 138 -2.56 1.72 8.11
CA ASN A 138 -2.17 1.41 9.48
C ASN A 138 -0.94 2.22 9.94
N ILE A 139 0.05 2.39 9.06
CA ILE A 139 1.21 3.25 9.32
C ILE A 139 0.75 4.69 9.58
N SER A 140 -0.12 5.23 8.72
CA SER A 140 -0.67 6.58 8.87
C SER A 140 -1.36 6.76 10.21
N LYS A 141 -2.28 5.85 10.57
CA LYS A 141 -3.00 5.91 11.86
C LYS A 141 -2.06 5.90 13.06
N ASN A 142 -0.99 5.09 13.01
CA ASN A 142 -0.02 5.04 14.10
C ASN A 142 0.85 6.30 14.17
N ILE A 143 1.20 6.91 13.03
CA ILE A 143 1.89 8.21 13.00
C ILE A 143 0.99 9.28 13.62
N ASP A 144 -0.28 9.36 13.21
CA ASP A 144 -1.25 10.33 13.75
C ASP A 144 -1.39 10.16 15.27
N PHE A 145 -1.49 8.92 15.74
CA PHE A 145 -1.52 8.61 17.17
C PHE A 145 -0.25 9.07 17.90
N SER A 146 0.94 8.78 17.37
CA SER A 146 2.20 9.22 17.95
C SER A 146 2.31 10.74 18.02
N LEU A 147 1.85 11.45 16.98
CA LEU A 147 1.84 12.91 16.96
C LEU A 147 0.90 13.48 18.03
N ASP A 148 -0.26 12.86 18.25
CA ASP A 148 -1.22 13.28 19.27
C ASP A 148 -0.67 13.08 20.70
N GLN A 149 0.03 11.96 20.94
CA GLN A 149 0.73 11.70 22.20
C GLN A 149 1.86 12.70 22.46
N LEU A 150 2.68 13.00 21.44
CA LEU A 150 3.75 14.00 21.54
C LEU A 150 3.20 15.40 21.79
N SER A 151 2.10 15.76 21.13
CA SER A 151 1.39 17.03 21.35
C SER A 151 0.87 17.15 22.77
N THR A 152 0.23 16.10 23.28
CA THR A 152 -0.27 16.04 24.66
C THR A 152 0.85 16.19 25.69
N ALA A 153 1.96 15.48 25.48
CA ALA A 153 3.11 15.56 26.36
C ALA A 153 3.76 16.96 26.29
N SER A 154 3.87 17.56 25.10
CA SER A 154 4.35 18.93 24.93
C SER A 154 3.50 19.94 25.70
N ALA A 155 2.17 19.84 25.61
CA ALA A 155 1.24 20.68 26.36
C ALA A 155 1.41 20.52 27.88
N PHE A 156 1.59 19.29 28.36
CA PHE A 156 1.84 19.00 29.78
C PHE A 156 3.11 19.69 30.31
N PHE A 157 4.21 19.62 29.56
CA PHE A 157 5.48 20.25 29.98
C PHE A 157 5.47 21.78 29.83
N ALA A 158 4.66 22.32 28.92
CA ALA A 158 4.48 23.77 28.76
C ALA A 158 3.67 24.39 29.91
N ASP A 159 2.73 23.65 30.50
CA ASP A 159 1.99 24.09 31.69
C ASP A 159 2.88 24.00 32.95
N LYS A 160 3.44 25.16 33.33
CA LYS A 160 4.27 25.30 34.54
C LYS A 160 3.58 24.86 35.82
N ASN A 161 2.25 24.92 35.93
CA ASN A 161 1.53 24.48 37.13
C ASN A 161 1.42 22.95 37.17
N SER A 162 1.05 22.32 36.06
CA SER A 162 0.99 20.86 35.93
C SER A 162 2.37 20.22 36.10
N TYR A 163 3.39 20.75 35.43
CA TYR A 163 4.77 20.27 35.56
C TYR A 163 5.34 20.47 36.97
N LYS A 164 5.11 21.63 37.62
CA LYS A 164 5.57 21.87 39.00
C LYS A 164 4.90 20.91 39.99
N LYS A 165 3.59 20.69 39.90
CA LYS A 165 2.87 19.74 40.79
C LYS A 165 3.44 18.32 40.67
N ALA A 166 3.68 17.87 39.43
CA ALA A 166 4.29 16.57 39.17
C ALA A 166 5.73 16.48 39.72
N ARG A 167 6.55 17.52 39.52
CA ARG A 167 7.96 17.57 39.97
C ARG A 167 8.09 17.57 41.50
N VAL A 168 7.20 18.24 42.23
CA VAL A 168 7.23 18.29 43.71
C VAL A 168 6.90 16.91 44.31
N GLY A 169 6.05 16.12 43.65
CA GLY A 169 5.84 14.72 44.02
C GLY A 169 7.05 13.81 43.77
N CYS A 170 7.97 14.17 42.88
CA CYS A 170 9.13 13.35 42.52
C CYS A 170 10.29 13.37 43.52
N ILE A 171 10.41 14.41 44.35
CA ILE A 171 11.62 14.70 45.16
C ILE A 171 11.51 14.24 46.63
N ASN A 172 10.36 13.70 47.04
CA ASN A 172 10.23 12.97 48.31
C ASN A 172 10.31 11.46 48.11
#